data_AF-A0A5E3XFQ5-F1
#
_entry.id   AF-A0A5E3XFQ5-F1
#
_cell.length_a   1.000
_cell.length_b   1.000
_cell.length_c   1.000
_cell.angle_alpha   90.00
_cell.angle_beta   90.00
_cell.angle_gamma   90.00
#
_symmetry.space_group_name_H-M   'P 1'
#
loop_
_entity.id
_entity.type
_entity.pdbx_description
1 polymer ?
#
loop_
_entity_poly.entity_id
_entity_poly.type
_entity_poly.pdbx_seq_one_letter_code
_entity_poly.pdbx_strand_id
1 'polypeptide(L)'
;MSEHMPTTPQDATRVYPLCDTRTICGFTLENRERLQSLPVQAGEKDHATQIRAIVALLREHPEYKDVRFVLIGGVRDDGDAARVEVLKAPAKELDVSEHVEFFVNASYPDMFTYLRRACSLSP
;
A
#
# COMPACT_ATOMS: atom_id res chain seq x y z
N MET A 1 44.15 -12.72 21.67
CA MET A 1 43.43 -11.44 21.62
C MET A 1 42.11 -11.68 22.32
N SER A 2 41.92 -11.10 23.50
CA SER A 2 40.80 -11.47 24.38
C SER A 2 39.59 -10.62 24.03
N GLU A 3 38.50 -11.27 23.59
CA GLU A 3 37.22 -10.61 23.35
C GLU A 3 36.62 -10.15 24.69
N HIS A 4 36.33 -8.86 24.79
CA HIS A 4 35.70 -8.25 25.95
C HIS A 4 34.18 -8.42 25.80
N MET A 5 33.60 -9.46 26.42
CA MET A 5 32.14 -9.59 26.52
C MET A 5 31.61 -8.56 27.53
N PRO A 6 30.67 -7.69 27.16
CA PRO A 6 30.05 -6.76 28.11
C PRO A 6 29.31 -7.54 29.20
N THR A 7 29.65 -7.26 30.46
CA THR A 7 29.19 -8.01 31.66
C THR A 7 27.90 -7.45 32.28
N THR A 8 27.21 -6.52 31.59
CA THR A 8 25.99 -5.89 32.10
C THR A 8 24.78 -6.44 31.35
N PRO A 9 23.69 -6.87 32.03
CA PRO A 9 22.44 -7.19 31.36
C PRO A 9 21.99 -5.97 30.56
N GLN A 10 21.88 -6.13 29.24
CA GLN A 10 21.32 -5.09 28.39
C GLN A 10 19.81 -5.26 28.41
N ASP A 11 19.11 -4.37 29.11
CA ASP A 11 17.65 -4.34 29.06
C ASP A 11 17.21 -3.89 27.66
N ALA A 12 16.55 -4.79 26.95
CA ALA A 12 15.93 -4.50 25.67
C ALA A 12 14.45 -4.17 25.87
N THR A 13 14.06 -2.95 25.51
CA THR A 13 12.65 -2.54 25.47
C THR A 13 12.19 -2.43 24.02
N ARG A 14 11.10 -3.12 23.67
CA ARG A 14 10.48 -3.00 22.35
C ARG A 14 9.85 -1.62 22.23
N VAL A 15 10.34 -0.82 21.28
CA VAL A 15 9.75 0.46 20.89
C VAL A 15 9.19 0.36 19.48
N TYR A 16 8.07 1.04 19.24
CA TYR A 16 7.49 1.18 17.90
C TYR A 16 7.80 2.57 17.36
N PRO A 17 8.27 2.69 16.11
CA PRO A 17 8.56 3.99 15.52
C PRO A 17 7.27 4.82 15.46
N LEU A 18 7.36 6.07 15.90
CA LEU A 18 6.25 7.02 15.84
C LEU A 18 6.07 7.50 14.39
N CYS A 19 4.83 7.61 13.95
CA CYS A 19 4.47 8.24 12.68
C CYS A 19 3.96 9.66 12.94
N ASP A 20 4.41 10.64 12.16
CA ASP A 20 3.85 12.00 12.21
C ASP A 20 2.46 12.01 11.56
N THR A 21 1.43 12.17 12.37
CA THR A 21 0.03 12.15 11.93
C THR A 21 -0.57 13.53 11.71
N ARG A 22 0.16 14.62 12.03
CA ARG A 22 -0.38 15.99 12.07
C ARG A 22 -1.12 16.38 10.80
N THR A 23 -0.52 16.10 9.65
CA THR A 23 -1.11 16.39 8.33
C THR A 23 -2.34 15.52 8.04
N ILE A 24 -2.28 14.22 8.37
CA ILE A 24 -3.33 13.24 8.05
C ILE A 24 -4.58 13.48 8.90
N CYS A 25 -4.41 13.88 10.16
CA CYS A 25 -5.52 14.19 11.07
C CYS A 25 -6.38 15.36 10.57
N GLY A 26 -5.85 16.24 9.72
CA GLY A 26 -6.59 17.36 9.14
C GLY A 26 -7.40 17.01 7.89
N PHE A 27 -7.35 15.77 7.39
CA PHE A 27 -8.06 15.42 6.17
C PHE A 27 -9.55 15.19 6.42
N THR A 28 -10.41 15.92 5.71
CA THR A 28 -11.87 15.69 5.73
C THR A 28 -12.21 14.26 5.32
N LEU A 29 -13.19 13.63 5.97
CA LEU A 29 -13.68 12.29 5.60
C LEU A 29 -14.82 12.34 4.57
N GLU A 30 -15.26 13.53 4.17
CA GLU A 30 -16.33 13.72 3.19
C GLU A 30 -15.82 13.60 1.75
N ASN A 31 -16.70 13.19 0.82
CA ASN A 31 -16.44 13.12 -0.62
C ASN A 31 -15.17 12.33 -0.99
N ARG A 32 -14.88 11.27 -0.23
CA ARG A 32 -13.78 10.35 -0.53
C ARG A 32 -14.13 9.50 -1.73
N GLU A 33 -13.13 9.30 -2.58
CA GLU A 33 -13.21 8.35 -3.68
C GLU A 33 -13.06 6.93 -3.12
N ARG A 34 -13.67 5.96 -3.80
CA ARG A 34 -13.55 4.54 -3.47
C ARG A 34 -12.21 3.99 -3.95
N LEU A 35 -11.14 4.56 -3.41
CA LEU A 35 -9.76 4.19 -3.66
C LEU A 35 -9.24 3.39 -2.48
N GLN A 36 -8.68 2.21 -2.75
CA GLN A 36 -7.84 1.53 -1.78
C GLN A 36 -6.39 1.75 -2.17
N SER A 37 -5.62 2.39 -1.30
CA SER A 37 -4.19 2.65 -1.52
C SER A 37 -3.30 1.78 -0.65
N LEU A 38 -2.28 1.16 -1.25
CA LEU A 38 -1.35 0.30 -0.52
C LEU A 38 0.11 0.53 -0.92
N PRO A 39 1.05 0.54 0.05
CA PRO A 39 2.48 0.56 -0.21
C PRO A 39 2.91 -0.66 -1.04
N VAL A 40 3.54 -0.43 -2.20
CA VAL A 40 4.08 -1.48 -3.13
C VAL A 40 5.10 -2.40 -2.45
N GLN A 41 5.67 -1.98 -1.32
CA GLN A 41 6.72 -2.71 -0.64
C GLN A 41 6.19 -3.43 0.61
N ALA A 42 5.93 -4.72 0.43
CA ALA A 42 6.40 -5.79 1.31
C ALA A 42 6.14 -7.12 0.62
N GLY A 43 7.15 -8.00 0.53
CA GLY A 43 6.92 -9.40 0.14
C GLY A 43 5.89 -10.12 1.04
N GLU A 44 5.55 -9.52 2.18
CA GLU A 44 4.55 -9.95 3.15
C GLU A 44 3.10 -9.59 2.77
N LYS A 45 2.87 -8.58 1.91
CA LYS A 45 1.53 -7.97 1.71
C LYS A 45 0.61 -8.66 0.70
N ASP A 46 1.05 -9.77 0.11
CA ASP A 46 0.32 -10.59 -0.89
C ASP A 46 -0.63 -9.78 -1.79
N HIS A 47 -0.03 -8.88 -2.58
CA HIS A 47 -0.77 -8.01 -3.49
C HIS A 47 -1.61 -8.78 -4.53
N ALA A 48 -1.22 -10.03 -4.85
CA ALA A 48 -1.99 -10.88 -5.75
C ALA A 48 -3.36 -11.24 -5.16
N THR A 49 -3.41 -11.53 -3.86
CA THR A 49 -4.68 -11.78 -3.16
C THR A 49 -5.58 -10.55 -3.13
N GLN A 50 -5.02 -9.35 -3.00
CA GLN A 50 -5.82 -8.10 -3.03
C GLN A 50 -6.40 -7.82 -4.41
N ILE A 51 -5.62 -8.01 -5.48
CA ILE A 51 -6.13 -7.89 -6.86
C ILE A 51 -7.27 -8.88 -7.09
N ARG A 52 -7.13 -10.13 -6.60
CA ARG A 52 -8.22 -11.12 -6.66
C ARG A 52 -9.44 -10.70 -5.85
N ALA A 53 -9.27 -10.03 -4.71
CA ALA A 53 -10.39 -9.51 -3.91
C ALA A 53 -11.15 -8.40 -4.64
N ILE A 54 -10.44 -7.49 -5.35
CA ILE A 54 -11.09 -6.48 -6.21
C ILE A 54 -11.90 -7.17 -7.31
N VAL A 55 -11.36 -8.22 -7.93
CA VAL A 55 -12.07 -9.00 -8.96
C VAL A 55 -13.33 -9.65 -8.39
N ALA A 56 -13.26 -10.23 -7.20
CA ALA A 56 -14.42 -10.81 -6.52
C ALA A 56 -15.47 -9.74 -6.21
N LEU A 57 -15.06 -8.58 -5.68
CA LEU A 57 -15.94 -7.45 -5.41
C LEU A 57 -16.69 -7.00 -6.67
N LEU A 58 -15.99 -6.79 -7.79
CA LEU A 58 -16.61 -6.33 -9.04
C LEU A 58 -17.54 -7.36 -9.66
N ARG A 59 -17.29 -8.66 -9.43
CA ARG A 59 -18.17 -9.75 -9.91
C ARG A 59 -19.45 -9.87 -9.09
N GLU A 60 -19.34 -9.77 -7.77
CA GLU A 60 -20.47 -9.91 -6.85
C GLU A 60 -21.28 -8.63 -6.73
N HIS A 61 -20.65 -7.47 -6.94
CA HIS A 61 -21.23 -6.14 -6.76
C HIS A 61 -20.88 -5.20 -7.94
N PRO A 62 -21.56 -5.34 -9.09
CA PRO A 62 -21.34 -4.50 -10.27
C PRO A 62 -21.57 -2.99 -10.03
N GLU A 63 -22.30 -2.63 -8.97
CA GLU A 63 -22.48 -1.24 -8.53
C GLU A 63 -21.16 -0.53 -8.18
N TYR A 64 -20.10 -1.30 -7.88
CA TYR A 64 -18.78 -0.79 -7.51
C TYR A 64 -17.80 -0.66 -8.69
N LYS A 65 -18.32 -0.52 -9.91
CA LYS A 65 -17.51 -0.27 -11.12
C LYS A 65 -16.65 1.00 -11.09
N ASP A 66 -16.85 1.88 -10.11
CA ASP A 66 -16.06 3.09 -9.90
C ASP A 66 -14.87 2.89 -8.93
N VAL A 67 -14.75 1.70 -8.31
CA VAL A 67 -13.64 1.34 -7.43
C VAL A 67 -12.33 1.35 -8.20
N ARG A 68 -11.30 1.92 -7.57
CA ARG A 68 -9.92 1.80 -8.04
C ARG A 68 -8.98 1.36 -6.94
N PHE A 69 -8.09 0.46 -7.29
CA PHE A 69 -7.04 -0.08 -6.45
C PHE A 69 -5.72 0.58 -6.84
N VAL A 70 -5.21 1.47 -5.99
CA VAL A 70 -4.03 2.29 -6.28
C VAL A 70 -2.85 1.77 -5.47
N LEU A 71 -1.92 1.09 -6.12
CA LEU A 71 -0.68 0.64 -5.49
C LEU A 71 0.34 1.78 -5.55
N ILE A 72 0.65 2.38 -4.39
CA ILE A 72 1.56 3.52 -4.26
C ILE A 72 2.86 3.02 -3.67
N GLY A 73 4.03 3.27 -4.25
CA GLY A 73 5.27 2.90 -3.55
C GLY A 73 6.55 3.19 -4.30
N GLY A 74 7.67 3.04 -3.60
CA GLY A 74 8.98 3.29 -4.19
C GLY A 74 9.48 2.10 -5.01
N VAL A 75 10.15 2.40 -6.11
CA VAL A 75 11.00 1.46 -6.84
C VAL A 75 12.45 1.88 -6.59
N ARG A 76 13.16 1.11 -5.77
CA ARG A 76 14.52 1.46 -5.32
C ARG A 76 15.60 0.79 -6.15
N ASP A 77 15.27 -0.38 -6.69
CA ASP A 77 16.15 -1.21 -7.49
C ASP A 77 15.36 -1.97 -8.57
N ASP A 78 16.08 -2.67 -9.45
CA ASP A 78 15.50 -3.48 -10.52
C ASP A 78 14.61 -4.62 -9.99
N GLY A 79 14.84 -5.06 -8.75
CA GLY A 79 14.01 -6.06 -8.09
C GLY A 79 12.63 -5.50 -7.70
N ASP A 80 12.56 -4.27 -7.22
CA ASP A 80 11.30 -3.56 -7.01
C ASP A 80 10.55 -3.35 -8.34
N ALA A 81 11.28 -2.98 -9.40
CA ALA A 81 10.70 -2.79 -10.73
C ALA A 81 10.10 -4.10 -11.27
N ALA A 82 10.84 -5.21 -11.17
CA ALA A 82 10.36 -6.52 -11.59
C ALA A 82 9.12 -6.97 -10.79
N ARG A 83 9.06 -6.69 -9.49
CA ARG A 83 7.88 -6.97 -8.65
C ARG A 83 6.65 -6.19 -9.14
N VAL A 84 6.80 -4.92 -9.45
CA VAL A 84 5.70 -4.10 -10.00
C VAL A 84 5.20 -4.67 -11.32
N GLU A 85 6.11 -5.07 -12.21
CA GLU A 85 5.72 -5.67 -13.50
C GLU A 85 5.01 -7.02 -13.33
N VAL A 86 5.46 -7.87 -12.40
CA VAL A 86 4.78 -9.14 -12.07
C VAL A 86 3.35 -8.89 -11.55
N LEU A 87 3.12 -7.81 -10.79
CA LEU A 87 1.78 -7.48 -10.28
C LEU A 87 0.81 -6.97 -11.35
N LYS A 88 1.31 -6.45 -12.47
CA LYS A 88 0.46 -6.06 -13.61
C LYS A 88 -0.12 -7.27 -14.35
N ALA A 89 0.58 -8.41 -14.35
CA ALA A 89 0.13 -9.60 -15.07
C ALA A 89 -1.23 -10.14 -14.55
N PRO A 90 -1.44 -10.36 -13.24
CA PRO A 90 -2.74 -10.74 -12.70
C PRO A 90 -3.86 -9.74 -13.02
N ALA A 91 -3.58 -8.44 -12.97
CA ALA A 91 -4.58 -7.41 -13.30
C ALA A 91 -5.03 -7.48 -14.77
N LYS A 92 -4.13 -7.89 -15.66
CA LYS A 92 -4.41 -8.11 -17.08
C LYS A 92 -5.13 -9.44 -17.32
N GLU A 93 -4.67 -10.52 -16.68
CA GLU A 93 -5.29 -11.85 -16.79
C GLU A 93 -6.74 -11.87 -16.29
N LEU A 94 -7.05 -11.04 -15.30
CA LEU A 94 -8.38 -10.96 -14.68
C LEU A 94 -9.27 -9.85 -15.26
N ASP A 95 -8.80 -9.16 -16.31
CA ASP A 95 -9.50 -8.07 -17.02
C ASP A 95 -9.96 -6.92 -16.10
N VAL A 96 -9.13 -6.58 -15.11
CA VAL A 96 -9.38 -5.48 -14.15
C VAL A 96 -8.32 -4.39 -14.22
N SER A 97 -7.60 -4.32 -15.34
CA SER A 97 -6.53 -3.34 -15.52
C SER A 97 -7.02 -1.89 -15.38
N GLU A 98 -8.25 -1.59 -15.79
CA GLU A 98 -8.88 -0.27 -15.63
C GLU A 98 -9.18 0.08 -14.16
N HIS A 99 -9.20 -0.92 -13.27
CA HIS A 99 -9.44 -0.75 -11.84
C HIS A 99 -8.15 -0.79 -11.01
N VAL A 100 -6.98 -1.02 -11.62
CA VAL A 100 -5.71 -1.15 -10.90
C VAL A 100 -4.70 -0.12 -11.42
N GLU A 101 -4.36 0.85 -10.58
CA GLU A 101 -3.36 1.88 -10.88
C GLU A 101 -2.07 1.63 -10.10
N PHE A 102 -0.92 1.75 -10.76
CA PHE A 102 0.39 1.66 -10.13
C PHE A 102 1.04 3.04 -10.11
N PHE A 103 1.19 3.61 -8.92
CA PHE A 103 1.82 4.91 -8.71
C PHE A 103 3.20 4.72 -8.05
N VAL A 104 4.20 4.50 -8.91
CA VAL A 104 5.59 4.27 -8.48
C VAL A 104 6.35 5.58 -8.31
N ASN A 105 7.22 5.66 -7.31
CA ASN A 105 8.07 6.83 -7.04
C ASN A 105 7.30 8.13 -6.77
N ALA A 106 6.13 8.00 -6.13
CA ALA A 106 5.36 9.11 -5.59
C ALA A 106 6.21 10.02 -4.71
N SER A 107 6.12 11.34 -4.91
CA SER A 107 6.67 12.25 -3.91
C SER A 107 5.88 12.16 -2.61
N TYR A 108 6.49 12.55 -1.49
CA TYR A 108 5.81 12.56 -0.19
C TYR A 108 4.50 13.41 -0.21
N PRO A 109 4.46 14.59 -0.84
CA PRO A 109 3.20 15.32 -1.08
C PRO A 109 2.17 14.57 -1.94
N ASP A 110 2.60 13.87 -2.99
CA ASP A 110 1.67 13.13 -3.85
C ASP A 110 0.99 12.01 -3.08
N MET A 111 1.73 11.32 -2.20
CA MET A 111 1.15 10.30 -1.32
C MET A 111 0.02 10.86 -0.45
N PHE A 112 0.17 12.08 0.09
CA PHE A 112 -0.89 12.72 0.85
C PHE A 112 -2.12 13.04 -0.01
N THR A 113 -1.94 13.39 -1.28
CA THR A 113 -3.06 13.60 -2.19
C THR A 113 -3.91 12.34 -2.33
N TYR A 114 -3.27 11.18 -2.46
CA TYR A 114 -3.99 9.91 -2.50
C TYR A 114 -4.59 9.54 -1.14
N LEU A 115 -3.86 9.72 -0.03
CA LEU A 115 -4.39 9.47 1.31
C LEU A 115 -5.57 10.38 1.67
N ARG A 116 -5.65 11.59 1.09
CA ARG A 116 -6.78 12.52 1.24
C ARG A 116 -7.98 12.15 0.35
N ARG A 117 -7.74 11.44 -0.77
CA ARG A 117 -8.81 11.02 -1.68
C ARG A 117 -9.37 9.65 -1.31
N ALA A 118 -8.51 8.75 -0.84
CA ALA A 118 -8.87 7.38 -0.51
C ALA A 118 -9.85 7.31 0.67
N CYS A 119 -10.81 6.41 0.55
CA CYS A 119 -11.73 6.06 1.62
C CYS A 119 -11.17 4.84 2.36
N SER A 120 -11.15 4.87 3.70
CA SER A 120 -11.18 3.62 4.46
C SER A 120 -12.58 3.05 4.27
N LEU A 121 -12.70 1.88 3.64
CA LEU A 121 -13.98 1.15 3.53
C LEU A 121 -14.69 1.19 4.89
N SER A 122 -15.70 2.05 5.04
CA SER A 122 -16.59 1.98 6.18
C SER A 122 -17.59 0.85 5.91
N PRO A 123 -18.01 0.12 6.95
CA PRO A 123 -18.97 -0.98 6.83
C PRO A 123 -20.30 -0.54 6.23
#